data_AF-A0A182RXK3-F1
#
_entry.id   AF-A0A182RXK3-F1
#
_cell.length_a   1.000
_cell.length_b   1.000
_cell.length_c   1.000
_cell.angle_alpha   90.00
_cell.angle_beta   90.00
_cell.angle_gamma   90.00
#
_symmetry.space_group_name_H-M   'P 1'
#
loop_
_entity.id
_entity.type
_entity.pdbx_description
1 polymer ?
#
loop_
_entity_poly.entity_id
_entity_poly.type
_entity_poly.pdbx_seq_one_letter_code
_entity_poly.pdbx_strand_id
1 'polypeptide(L)'
;MAANVSDKDSVLKKRILPRGLQKLIEQCLKIYPDQTNPLQVTTVLKYWLGGLDPLDYISMYHNAGDPEQNIPPHWHYVSFGLSDLHGDGRVHLADTSGGLEPRSGMGFELTFRLIKSPDAPANERPPTWPANLLQSLAKYVFQSGNRLCTGDNIPWRRSLDGSKDTNTAIQHMLIAEDPQLPRTETPFGWVDFLQIVGVTNEELEQASRWNGKGMLNLLTKDPATGGPWLITDMARSSSVFEQFPETLRQLELDLEKEGSDLAGVNADFTFKELAKGALTVAIKQEVLDPEEDLSRSISSCNIAVKQELNEDTLERSSGSTSSDMVNPFDNPNIPSRVFPLTGIELTLAPYAAKFLMLAVRDRIRHGRHFTFKAQHMAVTFVAESVTGSIVNRQTPYAVLGSWVQILIPNRLVPRMVDSFGELSTRSADSLKIPLTYEWPEQNLKFIIDNPPPELLNQQGPILA
;
A
#
# COMPACT_ATOMS: atom_id res chain seq x y z
N MET A 1 63.92 20.39 32.04
CA MET A 1 63.35 20.86 30.77
C MET A 1 62.38 19.79 30.27
N ALA A 2 61.11 19.93 30.65
CA ALA A 2 60.02 19.06 30.24
C ALA A 2 58.97 19.96 29.58
N ALA A 3 58.83 19.85 28.27
CA ALA A 3 57.70 20.29 27.44
C ALA A 3 58.17 20.25 25.99
N ASN A 4 57.69 19.28 25.21
CA ASN A 4 57.43 19.37 23.75
C ASN A 4 57.21 18.00 23.11
N VAL A 5 56.32 17.17 23.69
CA VAL A 5 55.89 15.91 23.04
C VAL A 5 54.37 15.83 22.86
N SER A 6 53.56 16.78 23.35
CA SER A 6 52.10 16.57 23.43
C SER A 6 51.23 17.37 22.46
N ASP A 7 51.77 18.00 21.41
CA ASP A 7 50.94 18.92 20.58
C ASP A 7 50.96 18.66 19.07
N LYS A 8 51.44 17.48 18.64
CA LYS A 8 51.38 17.06 17.22
C LYS A 8 50.33 15.97 16.92
N ASP A 9 49.82 15.28 17.94
CA ASP A 9 48.79 14.25 17.77
C ASP A 9 47.35 14.78 17.95
N SER A 10 47.18 16.06 18.32
CA SER A 10 45.87 16.71 18.52
C SER A 10 45.26 17.30 17.23
N VAL A 11 45.94 17.21 16.09
CA VAL A 11 45.56 17.83 14.79
C VAL A 11 45.12 16.80 13.74
N LEU A 12 44.83 15.57 14.14
CA LEU A 12 44.01 14.66 13.34
C LEU A 12 42.57 15.16 13.35
N LYS A 13 42.25 16.05 12.39
CA LYS A 13 40.92 16.57 12.02
C LYS A 13 39.78 15.84 12.75
N LYS A 14 39.24 16.43 13.83
CA LYS A 14 37.89 16.12 14.31
C LYS A 14 36.99 16.24 13.08
N ARG A 15 36.62 15.13 12.45
CA ARG A 15 35.73 15.14 11.28
C ARG A 15 34.45 15.78 11.77
N ILE A 16 34.17 17.00 11.31
CA ILE A 16 32.92 17.67 11.64
C ILE A 16 31.83 16.83 10.99
N LEU A 17 31.08 16.11 11.82
CA LEU A 17 29.92 15.35 11.36
C LEU A 17 28.87 16.33 10.83
N PRO A 18 28.19 16.01 9.72
CA PRO A 18 27.02 16.76 9.29
C PRO A 18 25.99 16.87 10.42
N ARG A 19 25.34 18.03 10.56
CA ARG A 19 24.49 18.31 11.74
C ARG A 19 23.27 17.40 11.84
N GLY A 20 22.66 17.03 10.70
CA GLY A 20 21.55 16.08 10.66
C GLY A 20 22.03 14.70 11.11
N LEU A 21 23.13 14.21 10.52
CA LEU A 21 23.74 12.94 10.91
C LEU A 21 24.12 12.89 12.39
N GLN A 22 24.73 13.95 12.91
CA GLN A 22 25.11 14.04 14.33
C GLN A 22 23.89 13.84 15.23
N LYS A 23 22.77 14.53 14.94
CA LYS A 23 21.56 14.46 15.75
C LYS A 23 20.96 13.06 15.78
N LEU A 24 20.99 12.35 14.65
CA LEU A 24 20.48 10.98 14.56
C LEU A 24 21.40 9.98 15.27
N ILE A 25 22.73 10.13 15.14
CA ILE A 25 23.70 9.33 15.91
C ILE A 25 23.52 9.52 17.41
N GLU A 26 23.27 10.75 17.87
CA GLU A 26 22.96 11.03 19.28
C GLU A 26 21.74 10.24 19.79
N GLN A 27 20.72 9.99 18.95
CA GLN A 27 19.59 9.14 19.34
C GLN A 27 19.99 7.68 19.43
N CYS A 28 20.78 7.17 18.48
CA CYS A 28 21.30 5.80 18.57
C CYS A 28 22.15 5.61 19.83
N LEU A 29 22.97 6.58 20.22
CA LEU A 29 23.81 6.53 21.43
C LEU A 29 23.01 6.52 22.73
N LYS A 30 21.77 7.04 22.76
CA LYS A 30 20.90 6.91 23.92
C LYS A 30 20.43 5.47 24.14
N ILE A 31 20.29 4.71 23.04
CA ILE A 31 19.88 3.30 23.08
C ILE A 31 21.10 2.39 23.29
N TYR A 32 22.22 2.71 22.63
CA TYR A 32 23.45 1.93 22.64
C TYR A 32 24.66 2.75 23.15
N PRO A 33 24.67 3.13 24.44
CA PRO A 33 25.72 3.99 25.00
C PRO A 33 27.10 3.33 25.01
N ASP A 34 27.14 2.00 25.02
CA ASP A 34 28.32 1.15 25.03
C ASP A 34 28.90 0.88 23.63
N GLN A 35 28.10 1.10 22.57
CA GLN A 35 28.48 0.83 21.17
C GLN A 35 28.75 2.12 20.40
N THR A 36 29.75 2.90 20.84
CA THR A 36 30.07 4.22 20.26
C THR A 36 30.61 4.17 18.82
N ASN A 37 31.03 3.00 18.35
CA ASN A 37 31.54 2.78 17.00
C ASN A 37 30.98 1.46 16.45
N PRO A 38 29.67 1.42 16.10
CA PRO A 38 29.03 0.23 15.56
C PRO A 38 29.65 -0.12 14.20
N LEU A 39 29.47 -1.38 13.76
CA LEU A 39 29.79 -1.70 12.37
C LEU A 39 28.91 -0.82 11.47
N GLN A 40 29.53 -0.12 10.53
CA GLN A 40 28.82 0.77 9.63
C GLN A 40 29.20 0.46 8.19
N VAL A 41 28.18 0.24 7.35
CA VAL A 41 28.36 0.19 5.90
C VAL A 41 28.23 1.61 5.37
N THR A 42 29.13 1.98 4.46
CA THR A 42 29.09 3.27 3.75
C THR A 42 29.22 3.03 2.25
N THR A 43 28.57 3.87 1.47
CA THR A 43 28.80 3.94 0.03
C THR A 43 30.21 4.45 -0.28
N VAL A 44 30.87 3.82 -1.26
CA VAL A 44 32.20 4.26 -1.74
C VAL A 44 32.04 5.52 -2.59
N LEU A 45 31.11 5.50 -3.55
CA LEU A 45 30.71 6.66 -4.33
C LEU A 45 29.40 7.21 -3.76
N LYS A 46 29.45 8.44 -3.24
CA LYS A 46 28.29 9.10 -2.63
C LYS A 46 27.23 9.42 -3.68
N TYR A 47 25.96 9.43 -3.26
CA TYR A 47 24.83 9.64 -4.15
C TYR A 47 24.92 10.97 -4.91
N TRP A 48 25.25 12.07 -4.22
CA TRP A 48 25.44 13.40 -4.84
C TRP A 48 26.66 13.50 -5.78
N LEU A 49 27.50 12.45 -5.85
CA LEU A 49 28.61 12.33 -6.81
C LEU A 49 28.29 11.37 -7.96
N GLY A 50 27.01 11.00 -8.14
CA GLY A 50 26.57 10.06 -9.17
C GLY A 50 26.60 8.60 -8.74
N GLY A 51 26.75 8.30 -7.44
CA GLY A 51 26.56 6.96 -6.89
C GLY A 51 25.10 6.50 -7.03
N LEU A 52 24.89 5.19 -7.17
CA LEU A 52 23.54 4.63 -7.32
C LEU A 52 22.81 4.43 -5.99
N ASP A 53 23.55 4.38 -4.89
CA ASP A 53 23.06 4.01 -3.56
C ASP A 53 22.77 5.27 -2.72
N PRO A 54 21.49 5.55 -2.40
CA PRO A 54 21.11 6.81 -1.73
C PRO A 54 21.48 6.88 -0.25
N LEU A 55 21.58 5.74 0.45
CA LEU A 55 21.92 5.74 1.87
C LEU A 55 23.44 5.90 2.02
N ASP A 56 23.86 6.96 2.68
CA ASP A 56 25.27 7.23 2.93
C ASP A 56 25.87 6.26 3.93
N TYR A 57 25.12 5.96 4.99
CA TYR A 57 25.54 5.13 6.10
C TYR A 57 24.42 4.20 6.52
N ILE A 58 24.79 3.00 6.95
CA ILE A 58 23.89 2.04 7.61
C ILE A 58 24.65 1.51 8.83
N SER A 59 24.21 1.93 10.02
CA SER A 59 24.81 1.50 11.29
C SER A 59 24.15 0.22 11.76
N MET A 60 24.95 -0.71 12.29
CA MET A 60 24.51 -2.04 12.70
C MET A 60 24.85 -2.25 14.18
N TYR A 61 23.83 -2.29 15.02
CA TYR A 61 23.94 -2.42 16.47
C TYR A 61 23.59 -3.82 16.93
N HIS A 62 24.30 -4.27 17.96
CA HIS A 62 23.87 -5.40 18.76
C HIS A 62 22.79 -4.94 19.75
N ASN A 63 21.65 -5.61 19.77
CA ASN A 63 20.63 -5.40 20.78
C ASN A 63 20.49 -6.67 21.62
N ALA A 64 20.70 -6.56 22.93
CA ALA A 64 20.59 -7.69 23.85
C ALA A 64 19.14 -8.19 24.01
N GLY A 65 18.16 -7.39 23.56
CA GLY A 65 16.75 -7.66 23.81
C GLY A 65 16.37 -7.35 25.26
N ASP A 66 15.22 -7.87 25.67
CA ASP A 66 14.67 -7.74 27.02
C ASP A 66 13.91 -9.03 27.35
N PRO A 67 14.53 -9.96 28.10
CA PRO A 67 13.89 -11.22 28.48
C PRO A 67 12.60 -11.05 29.29
N GLU A 68 12.44 -9.97 30.06
CA GLU A 68 11.23 -9.73 30.86
C GLU A 68 10.02 -9.41 29.97
N GLN A 69 10.29 -8.85 28.79
CA GLN A 69 9.28 -8.53 27.77
C GLN A 69 9.23 -9.57 26.63
N ASN A 70 9.92 -10.71 26.78
CA ASN A 70 10.09 -11.73 25.73
C ASN A 70 10.66 -11.18 24.41
N ILE A 71 11.61 -10.25 24.51
CA ILE A 71 12.26 -9.63 23.35
C ILE A 71 13.61 -10.33 23.14
N PRO A 72 13.78 -11.12 22.06
CA PRO A 72 15.01 -11.84 21.82
C PRO A 72 16.18 -10.92 21.43
N PRO A 73 17.44 -11.36 21.64
CA PRO A 73 18.61 -10.70 21.08
C PRO A 73 18.52 -10.59 19.56
N HIS A 74 18.90 -9.45 19.01
CA HIS A 74 18.77 -9.15 17.59
C HIS A 74 19.82 -8.13 17.11
N TRP A 75 20.00 -8.06 15.79
CA TRP A 75 20.73 -6.98 15.13
C TRP A 75 19.77 -5.86 14.78
N HIS A 76 20.13 -4.61 15.09
CA HIS A 76 19.34 -3.42 14.76
C HIS A 76 20.10 -2.55 13.75
N TYR A 77 19.52 -2.39 12.57
CA TYR A 77 20.06 -1.61 11.46
C TYR A 77 19.38 -0.25 11.41
N VAL A 78 20.14 0.82 11.26
CA VAL A 78 19.63 2.19 11.14
C VAL A 78 20.25 2.85 9.91
N SER A 79 19.44 3.33 8.98
CA SER A 79 19.90 4.04 7.79
C SER A 79 20.14 5.53 8.03
N PHE A 80 20.96 6.12 7.18
CA PHE A 80 21.19 7.55 7.10
C PHE A 80 21.34 7.96 5.63
N GLY A 81 20.42 8.78 5.12
CA GLY A 81 20.48 9.34 3.77
C GLY A 81 19.12 9.70 3.17
N LEU A 82 18.04 9.13 3.70
CA LEU A 82 16.67 9.51 3.32
C LEU A 82 16.27 10.86 3.91
N SER A 83 16.75 11.16 5.11
CA SER A 83 16.67 12.48 5.72
C SER A 83 17.78 13.42 5.19
N ASP A 84 17.60 14.72 5.38
CA ASP A 84 18.66 15.68 5.09
C ASP A 84 19.74 15.62 6.18
N LEU A 85 20.85 14.97 5.84
CA LEU A 85 22.00 14.86 6.75
C LEU A 85 22.83 16.15 6.81
N HIS A 86 22.85 16.93 5.71
CA HIS A 86 23.85 17.96 5.45
C HIS A 86 23.32 19.38 5.52
N GLY A 87 22.11 19.64 5.02
CA GLY A 87 21.49 20.98 5.03
C GLY A 87 22.01 21.94 3.96
N ASP A 88 22.71 21.46 2.95
CA ASP A 88 23.39 22.29 1.95
C ASP A 88 22.90 22.07 0.51
N GLY A 89 21.76 21.38 0.34
CA GLY A 89 21.13 21.21 -0.97
C GLY A 89 21.78 20.16 -1.87
N ARG A 90 22.79 19.41 -1.39
CA ARG A 90 23.53 18.44 -2.22
C ARG A 90 22.71 17.21 -2.67
N VAL A 91 21.68 16.85 -1.91
CA VAL A 91 20.76 15.74 -2.22
C VAL A 91 19.33 16.22 -2.02
N HIS A 92 19.03 16.70 -0.81
CA HIS A 92 17.70 17.14 -0.42
C HIS A 92 17.58 18.65 -0.54
N LEU A 93 16.48 19.12 -1.12
CA LEU A 93 16.11 20.53 -1.08
C LEU A 93 15.41 20.82 0.25
N ALA A 94 15.60 22.03 0.77
CA ALA A 94 14.92 22.46 1.99
C ALA A 94 13.40 22.45 1.78
N ASP A 95 12.68 21.98 2.79
CA ASP A 95 11.22 22.00 2.78
C ASP A 95 10.71 23.44 2.79
N THR A 96 9.99 23.84 1.73
CA THR A 96 9.43 25.18 1.54
C THR A 96 7.91 25.19 1.69
N SER A 97 7.30 24.08 2.12
CA SER A 97 5.84 23.92 2.20
C SER A 97 5.16 24.81 3.27
N GLY A 98 5.92 25.51 4.10
CA GLY A 98 5.39 26.44 5.11
C GLY A 98 4.61 25.77 6.24
N GLY A 99 4.72 24.44 6.38
CA GLY A 99 4.10 23.68 7.46
C GLY A 99 4.72 23.97 8.83
N LEU A 100 3.93 23.78 9.89
CA LEU A 100 4.38 23.92 11.29
C LEU A 100 5.48 22.91 11.67
N GLU A 101 5.58 21.80 10.94
CA GLU A 101 6.58 20.74 11.14
C GLU A 101 7.27 20.43 9.81
N PRO A 102 8.30 21.19 9.42
CA PRO A 102 9.04 20.93 8.19
C PRO A 102 9.76 19.59 8.26
N ARG A 103 9.80 18.87 7.14
CA ARG A 103 10.43 17.55 7.08
C ARG A 103 11.90 17.69 6.70
N SER A 104 12.75 16.86 7.30
CA SER A 104 14.14 16.73 6.87
C SER A 104 14.24 15.72 5.73
N GLY A 105 14.53 16.18 4.50
CA GLY A 105 14.57 15.34 3.31
C GLY A 105 13.23 14.63 3.07
N MET A 106 13.25 13.30 2.97
CA MET A 106 12.03 12.48 2.88
C MET A 106 11.22 12.44 4.19
N GLY A 107 11.79 12.92 5.29
CA GLY A 107 11.16 13.02 6.61
C GLY A 107 11.25 11.75 7.46
N PHE A 108 12.01 10.74 7.03
CA PHE A 108 12.20 9.52 7.79
C PHE A 108 13.54 8.86 7.48
N GLU A 109 13.97 7.94 8.35
CA GLU A 109 15.01 6.94 8.11
C GLU A 109 14.42 5.53 8.29
N LEU A 110 15.03 4.55 7.62
CA LEU A 110 14.65 3.15 7.74
C LEU A 110 15.40 2.48 8.88
N THR A 111 14.69 1.62 9.62
CA THR A 111 15.30 0.69 10.57
C THR A 111 14.91 -0.75 10.24
N PHE A 112 15.69 -1.71 10.72
CA PHE A 112 15.39 -3.13 10.55
C PHE A 112 15.90 -3.91 11.76
N ARG A 113 15.14 -4.89 12.22
CA ARG A 113 15.52 -5.77 13.34
C ARG A 113 15.56 -7.20 12.86
N LEU A 114 16.73 -7.82 12.91
CA LEU A 114 16.96 -9.20 12.48
C LEU A 114 17.30 -10.05 13.69
N ILE A 115 16.54 -11.12 13.93
CA ILE A 115 16.80 -12.02 15.06
C ILE A 115 18.23 -12.58 15.02
N LYS A 116 18.85 -12.76 16.19
CA LYS A 116 20.10 -13.50 16.31
C LYS A 116 19.80 -14.99 16.50
N SER A 117 20.61 -15.83 15.85
CA SER A 117 20.56 -17.26 16.13
C SER A 117 20.88 -17.51 17.61
N PRO A 118 20.14 -18.38 18.32
CA PRO A 118 20.44 -18.73 19.71
C PRO A 118 21.83 -19.36 19.86
N ASP A 119 22.34 -20.01 18.80
CA ASP A 119 23.65 -20.65 18.76
C ASP A 119 24.76 -19.70 18.26
N ALA A 120 24.44 -18.42 18.04
CA ALA A 120 25.40 -17.44 17.57
C ALA A 120 26.56 -17.25 18.58
N PRO A 121 27.83 -17.22 18.12
CA PRO A 121 28.95 -16.96 19.00
C PRO A 121 28.89 -15.52 19.54
N ALA A 122 29.39 -15.30 20.76
CA ALA A 122 29.33 -13.99 21.42
C ALA A 122 30.02 -12.85 20.64
N ASN A 123 30.96 -13.19 19.76
CA ASN A 123 31.70 -12.25 18.89
C ASN A 123 31.19 -12.25 17.43
N GLU A 124 30.01 -12.81 17.17
CA GLU A 124 29.38 -12.74 15.85
C GLU A 124 29.24 -11.27 15.42
N ARG A 125 29.50 -11.00 14.13
CA ARG A 125 29.28 -9.68 13.54
C ARG A 125 27.90 -9.64 12.85
N PRO A 126 27.23 -8.49 12.81
CA PRO A 126 25.95 -8.38 12.12
C PRO A 126 26.10 -8.77 10.64
N PRO A 127 25.17 -9.58 10.09
CA PRO A 127 25.10 -9.81 8.65
C PRO A 127 24.94 -8.51 7.89
N THR A 128 25.58 -8.38 6.74
CA THR A 128 25.57 -7.13 5.95
C THR A 128 24.49 -7.11 4.86
N TRP A 129 23.83 -8.23 4.56
CA TRP A 129 22.79 -8.30 3.54
C TRP A 129 21.63 -7.30 3.76
N PRO A 130 21.22 -6.94 5.00
CA PRO A 130 20.14 -5.96 5.18
C PRO A 130 20.51 -4.59 4.66
N ALA A 131 21.81 -4.27 4.54
CA ALA A 131 22.26 -3.05 3.90
C ALA A 131 21.79 -2.97 2.44
N ASN A 132 21.83 -4.08 1.70
CA ASN A 132 21.35 -4.13 0.32
C ASN A 132 19.83 -3.94 0.25
N LEU A 133 19.08 -4.57 1.17
CA LEU A 133 17.63 -4.40 1.28
C LEU A 133 17.26 -2.93 1.48
N LEU A 134 17.86 -2.28 2.49
CA LEU A 134 17.61 -0.89 2.82
C LEU A 134 18.00 0.06 1.67
N GLN A 135 19.11 -0.21 0.97
CA GLN A 135 19.48 0.55 -0.23
C GLN A 135 18.45 0.38 -1.35
N SER A 136 17.94 -0.83 -1.59
CA SER A 136 16.90 -1.04 -2.61
C SER A 136 15.60 -0.32 -2.29
N LEU A 137 15.18 -0.29 -1.02
CA LEU A 137 14.02 0.49 -0.58
C LEU A 137 14.26 1.99 -0.72
N ALA A 138 15.43 2.48 -0.34
CA ALA A 138 15.78 3.89 -0.52
C ALA A 138 15.77 4.29 -2.00
N LYS A 139 16.28 3.45 -2.91
CA LYS A 139 16.21 3.68 -4.36
C LYS A 139 14.76 3.82 -4.83
N TYR A 140 13.87 2.93 -4.38
CA TYR A 140 12.45 3.02 -4.70
C TYR A 140 11.85 4.36 -4.25
N VAL A 141 12.12 4.80 -3.01
CA VAL A 141 11.63 6.08 -2.48
C VAL A 141 12.13 7.26 -3.31
N PHE A 142 13.42 7.29 -3.66
CA PHE A 142 14.01 8.35 -4.48
C PHE A 142 13.50 8.35 -5.93
N GLN A 143 13.27 7.19 -6.53
CA GLN A 143 12.82 7.06 -7.92
C GLN A 143 11.33 7.38 -8.09
N SER A 144 10.50 6.92 -7.16
CA SER A 144 9.05 7.08 -7.24
C SER A 144 8.56 8.40 -6.61
N GLY A 145 9.34 8.97 -5.68
CA GLY A 145 8.88 10.06 -4.81
C GLY A 145 7.86 9.62 -3.75
N ASN A 146 7.50 8.33 -3.70
CA ASN A 146 6.53 7.81 -2.75
C ASN A 146 7.19 7.70 -1.37
N ARG A 147 6.60 8.39 -0.39
CA ARG A 147 7.00 8.31 1.02
C ARG A 147 6.32 7.11 1.67
N LEU A 148 7.05 6.45 2.56
CA LEU A 148 6.53 5.37 3.38
C LEU A 148 5.89 5.94 4.65
N CYS A 149 4.84 5.28 5.12
CA CYS A 149 4.09 5.58 6.33
C CYS A 149 3.88 4.31 7.15
N THR A 150 3.69 4.47 8.46
CA THR A 150 3.33 3.37 9.35
C THR A 150 2.03 2.69 8.90
N GLY A 151 2.08 1.38 8.72
CA GLY A 151 0.99 0.55 8.19
C GLY A 151 1.06 0.31 6.69
N ASP A 152 2.01 0.93 5.97
CA ASP A 152 2.22 0.62 4.57
C ASP A 152 2.73 -0.82 4.40
N ASN A 153 2.36 -1.42 3.28
CA ASN A 153 2.80 -2.73 2.88
C ASN A 153 3.62 -2.64 1.59
N ILE A 154 4.66 -3.48 1.47
CA ILE A 154 5.57 -3.50 0.33
C ILE A 154 5.60 -4.92 -0.25
N PRO A 155 4.90 -5.16 -1.38
CA PRO A 155 4.95 -6.41 -2.11
C PRO A 155 6.35 -6.66 -2.70
N TRP A 156 7.20 -7.43 -2.00
CA TRP A 156 8.57 -7.68 -2.43
C TRP A 156 8.76 -8.92 -3.32
N ARG A 157 7.96 -9.99 -3.08
CA ARG A 157 7.85 -11.20 -3.92
C ARG A 157 9.16 -11.97 -4.09
N ARG A 158 10.07 -11.87 -3.12
CA ARG A 158 11.34 -12.60 -3.04
C ARG A 158 11.87 -12.58 -1.61
N SER A 159 12.82 -13.46 -1.29
CA SER A 159 13.48 -13.42 0.01
C SER A 159 14.12 -12.06 0.29
N LEU A 160 13.99 -11.57 1.52
CA LEU A 160 14.58 -10.29 1.93
C LEU A 160 16.10 -10.34 1.96
N ASP A 161 16.68 -11.52 2.26
CA ASP A 161 18.13 -11.74 2.29
C ASP A 161 18.76 -11.90 0.90
N GLY A 162 17.95 -11.85 -0.15
CA GLY A 162 18.40 -12.03 -1.53
C GLY A 162 18.85 -13.45 -1.84
N SER A 163 18.61 -14.42 -0.95
CA SER A 163 18.82 -15.83 -1.26
C SER A 163 17.92 -16.24 -2.43
N LYS A 164 18.44 -17.15 -3.26
CA LYS A 164 17.68 -17.78 -4.34
C LYS A 164 16.80 -18.92 -3.82
N ASP A 165 16.78 -19.14 -2.51
CA ASP A 165 15.96 -20.16 -1.90
C ASP A 165 14.49 -19.70 -1.98
N THR A 166 13.70 -20.43 -2.76
CA THR A 166 12.27 -20.16 -2.93
C THR A 166 11.45 -20.63 -1.73
N ASN A 167 12.06 -21.34 -0.77
CA ASN A 167 11.36 -21.94 0.36
C ASN A 167 11.24 -21.03 1.57
N THR A 168 11.86 -19.83 1.56
CA THR A 168 11.62 -18.86 2.64
C THR A 168 10.19 -18.33 2.58
N ALA A 169 9.50 -18.37 3.72
CA ALA A 169 8.15 -17.82 3.82
C ALA A 169 8.15 -16.29 3.89
N ILE A 170 9.26 -15.68 4.31
CA ILE A 170 9.38 -14.22 4.48
C ILE A 170 9.78 -13.56 3.16
N GLN A 171 8.79 -13.06 2.45
CA GLN A 171 8.92 -12.60 1.07
C GLN A 171 8.43 -11.18 0.84
N HIS A 172 7.91 -10.51 1.87
CA HIS A 172 7.30 -9.18 1.79
C HIS A 172 7.60 -8.38 3.05
N MET A 173 7.19 -7.10 3.06
CA MET A 173 7.45 -6.21 4.18
C MET A 173 6.22 -5.41 4.58
N LEU A 174 6.12 -5.10 5.87
CA LEU A 174 5.29 -4.05 6.42
C LEU A 174 6.16 -2.95 7.03
N ILE A 175 5.60 -1.74 7.13
CA ILE A 175 6.24 -0.58 7.72
C ILE A 175 5.64 -0.28 9.09
N ALA A 176 6.47 -0.38 10.13
CA ALA A 176 6.09 -0.06 11.50
C ALA A 176 6.84 1.19 12.01
N GLU A 177 6.41 1.74 13.14
CA GLU A 177 7.23 2.69 13.90
C GLU A 177 8.34 1.92 14.62
N ASP A 178 9.54 2.50 14.69
CA ASP A 178 10.59 1.91 15.51
C ASP A 178 10.21 2.01 16.99
N PRO A 179 10.20 0.90 17.75
CA PRO A 179 9.75 0.90 19.14
C PRO A 179 10.72 1.60 20.10
N GLN A 180 11.96 1.88 19.68
CA GLN A 180 12.99 2.48 20.53
C GLN A 180 13.45 3.86 20.05
N LEU A 181 13.46 4.11 18.73
CA LEU A 181 13.90 5.39 18.17
C LEU A 181 12.70 6.35 17.98
N PRO A 182 12.58 7.39 18.81
CA PRO A 182 11.49 8.34 18.67
C PRO A 182 11.71 9.29 17.49
N ARG A 183 10.60 9.83 16.97
CA ARG A 183 10.60 10.98 16.07
C ARG A 183 11.52 12.08 16.60
N THR A 184 12.42 12.56 15.75
CA THR A 184 13.53 13.43 16.14
C THR A 184 13.55 14.71 15.33
N GLU A 185 13.60 15.85 16.03
CA GLU A 185 13.86 17.14 15.42
C GLU A 185 15.35 17.28 15.11
N THR A 186 15.67 17.54 13.85
CA THR A 186 17.01 17.88 13.38
C THR A 186 17.05 19.37 13.00
N PRO A 187 18.25 19.97 12.84
CA PRO A 187 18.36 21.34 12.32
C PRO A 187 17.73 21.57 10.94
N PHE A 188 17.36 20.50 10.22
CA PHE A 188 16.83 20.55 8.86
C PHE A 188 15.38 20.03 8.78
N GLY A 189 14.73 19.81 9.92
CA GLY A 189 13.36 19.33 10.02
C GLY A 189 13.22 18.01 10.78
N TRP A 190 11.99 17.49 10.81
CA TRP A 190 11.63 16.27 11.53
C TRP A 190 11.99 15.00 10.76
N VAL A 191 12.42 13.99 11.51
CA VAL A 191 12.76 12.64 11.03
C VAL A 191 12.03 11.60 11.87
N ASP A 192 11.19 10.79 11.21
CA ASP A 192 10.59 9.58 11.76
C ASP A 192 11.52 8.37 11.56
N PHE A 193 11.38 7.33 12.38
CA PHE A 193 12.11 6.06 12.19
C PHE A 193 11.11 4.97 11.83
N LEU A 194 11.22 4.46 10.61
CA LEU A 194 10.31 3.49 10.03
C LEU A 194 10.97 2.11 10.00
N GLN A 195 10.48 1.21 10.83
CA GLN A 195 10.97 -0.15 10.93
C GLN A 195 10.38 -1.03 9.82
N ILE A 196 11.26 -1.67 9.06
CA ILE A 196 10.91 -2.74 8.14
C ILE A 196 10.62 -4.02 8.93
N VAL A 197 9.48 -4.66 8.65
CA VAL A 197 9.07 -5.93 9.26
C VAL A 197 8.86 -6.95 8.17
N GLY A 198 9.60 -8.05 8.19
CA GLY A 198 9.44 -9.14 7.21
C GLY A 198 8.20 -9.98 7.49
N VAL A 199 7.37 -10.16 6.47
CA VAL A 199 6.09 -10.89 6.55
C VAL A 199 5.94 -11.94 5.46
N THR A 200 5.03 -12.88 5.69
CA THR A 200 4.65 -13.90 4.71
C THR A 200 3.72 -13.34 3.64
N ASN A 201 3.49 -14.09 2.56
CA ASN A 201 2.52 -13.71 1.53
C ASN A 201 1.10 -13.64 2.10
N GLU A 202 0.70 -14.58 2.97
CA GLU A 202 -0.62 -14.56 3.60
C GLU A 202 -0.82 -13.31 4.48
N GLU A 203 0.19 -12.94 5.27
CA GLU A 203 0.16 -11.73 6.10
C GLU A 203 0.10 -10.45 5.27
N LEU A 204 0.84 -10.39 4.14
CA LEU A 204 0.74 -9.29 3.20
C LEU A 204 -0.67 -9.17 2.61
N GLU A 205 -1.26 -10.29 2.18
CA GLU A 205 -2.61 -10.30 1.62
C GLU A 205 -3.64 -9.80 2.64
N GLN A 206 -3.52 -10.23 3.89
CA GLN A 206 -4.43 -9.77 4.95
C GLN A 206 -4.21 -8.30 5.32
N ALA A 207 -2.97 -7.83 5.40
CA ALA A 207 -2.66 -6.41 5.57
C ALA A 207 -3.23 -5.55 4.44
N SER A 208 -3.19 -6.07 3.21
CA SER A 208 -3.70 -5.37 2.03
C SER A 208 -5.23 -5.33 2.00
N ARG A 209 -5.92 -6.36 2.52
CA ARG A 209 -7.38 -6.43 2.59
C ARG A 209 -7.96 -5.66 3.76
N TRP A 210 -7.29 -5.67 4.91
CA TRP A 210 -7.73 -4.96 6.12
C TRP A 210 -6.99 -3.64 6.26
N ASN A 211 -5.93 -3.60 7.06
CA ASN A 211 -4.97 -2.52 7.13
C ASN A 211 -3.66 -3.04 7.74
N GLY A 212 -2.53 -2.40 7.41
CA GLY A 212 -1.22 -2.85 7.88
C GLY A 212 -1.01 -2.64 9.37
N LYS A 213 -1.61 -1.62 10.00
CA LYS A 213 -1.49 -1.38 11.45
C LYS A 213 -2.12 -2.51 12.27
N GLY A 214 -3.28 -2.97 11.86
CA GLY A 214 -3.97 -4.11 12.42
C GLY A 214 -3.15 -5.39 12.27
N MET A 215 -2.58 -5.62 11.08
CA MET A 215 -1.66 -6.75 10.85
C MET A 215 -0.43 -6.68 11.78
N LEU A 216 0.21 -5.51 11.90
CA LEU A 216 1.33 -5.31 12.83
C LEU A 216 0.91 -5.60 14.28
N ASN A 217 -0.27 -5.13 14.72
CA ASN A 217 -0.78 -5.43 16.05
C ASN A 217 -0.97 -6.93 16.30
N LEU A 218 -1.35 -7.72 15.29
CA LEU A 218 -1.39 -9.19 15.42
C LEU A 218 0.02 -9.77 15.60
N LEU A 219 0.98 -9.32 14.80
CA LEU A 219 2.37 -9.79 14.86
C LEU A 219 3.07 -9.46 16.19
N THR A 220 2.66 -8.36 16.86
CA THR A 220 3.24 -7.96 18.16
C THR A 220 2.92 -8.89 19.32
N LYS A 221 1.89 -9.73 19.19
CA LYS A 221 1.35 -10.51 20.32
C LYS A 221 2.24 -11.66 20.76
N ASP A 222 3.03 -12.21 19.84
CA ASP A 222 3.86 -13.36 20.12
C ASP A 222 5.30 -13.17 19.58
N PRO A 223 6.34 -13.52 20.36
CA PRO A 223 7.73 -13.47 19.91
C PRO A 223 8.00 -14.27 18.62
N ALA A 224 7.29 -15.37 18.37
CA ALA A 224 7.46 -16.20 17.18
C ALA A 224 7.03 -15.51 15.89
N THR A 225 6.20 -14.47 15.97
CA THR A 225 5.75 -13.66 14.83
C THR A 225 6.40 -12.28 14.76
N GLY A 226 7.22 -11.95 15.76
CA GLY A 226 8.03 -10.74 15.84
C GLY A 226 8.02 -10.07 17.21
N GLY A 227 6.98 -10.34 18.01
CA GLY A 227 6.85 -9.85 19.39
C GLY A 227 6.71 -8.33 19.48
N PRO A 228 6.81 -7.76 20.70
CA PRO A 228 6.56 -6.34 20.95
C PRO A 228 7.42 -5.39 20.10
N TRP A 229 8.60 -5.83 19.65
CA TRP A 229 9.51 -5.04 18.82
C TRP A 229 9.54 -5.46 17.35
N LEU A 230 8.62 -6.33 16.90
CA LEU A 230 8.45 -6.72 15.50
C LEU A 230 9.77 -7.17 14.84
N ILE A 231 10.52 -8.01 15.55
CA ILE A 231 11.81 -8.54 15.12
C ILE A 231 11.56 -9.55 13.99
N THR A 232 12.26 -9.39 12.87
CA THR A 232 12.13 -10.29 11.73
C THR A 232 13.01 -11.53 11.94
N ASP A 233 12.39 -12.70 11.87
CA ASP A 233 13.07 -13.99 11.77
C ASP A 233 12.93 -14.56 10.36
N MET A 234 14.05 -14.64 9.64
CA MET A 234 14.09 -15.19 8.28
C MET A 234 13.89 -16.72 8.25
N ALA A 235 14.05 -17.42 9.38
CA ALA A 235 13.80 -18.86 9.48
C ALA A 235 12.32 -19.20 9.73
N ARG A 236 11.47 -18.19 9.99
CA ARG A 236 10.04 -18.39 10.21
C ARG A 236 9.37 -18.95 8.95
N SER A 237 8.79 -20.14 9.09
CA SER A 237 8.17 -20.87 7.97
C SER A 237 6.65 -20.72 7.87
N SER A 238 6.00 -20.22 8.93
CA SER A 238 4.54 -20.16 9.04
C SER A 238 4.03 -18.77 9.38
N SER A 239 2.86 -18.43 8.86
CA SER A 239 2.19 -17.15 9.15
C SER A 239 1.66 -17.11 10.59
N VAL A 240 1.31 -15.92 11.07
CA VAL A 240 0.57 -15.76 12.34
C VAL A 240 -0.76 -16.51 12.34
N PHE A 241 -1.40 -16.68 11.17
CA PHE A 241 -2.70 -17.36 11.06
C PHE A 241 -2.56 -18.89 11.13
N GLU A 242 -1.47 -19.44 10.59
CA GLU A 242 -1.14 -20.85 10.74
C GLU A 242 -0.74 -21.19 12.18
N GLN A 243 0.04 -20.31 12.82
CA GLN A 243 0.49 -20.50 14.20
C GLN A 243 -0.63 -20.27 15.21
N PHE A 244 -1.49 -19.27 14.96
CA PHE A 244 -2.54 -18.81 15.86
C PHE A 244 -3.86 -18.66 15.09
N PRO A 245 -4.58 -19.75 14.77
CA PRO A 245 -5.79 -19.71 13.93
C PRO A 245 -6.92 -18.81 14.47
N GLU A 246 -6.96 -18.57 15.78
CA GLU A 246 -7.88 -17.63 16.42
C GLU A 246 -7.71 -16.18 15.96
N THR A 247 -6.51 -15.82 15.46
CA THR A 247 -6.24 -14.47 14.93
C THR A 247 -7.00 -14.17 13.65
N LEU A 248 -7.38 -15.18 12.86
CA LEU A 248 -8.28 -15.00 11.70
C LEU A 248 -9.65 -14.51 12.14
N ARG A 249 -10.20 -15.10 13.21
CA ARG A 249 -11.50 -14.67 13.75
C ARG A 249 -11.44 -13.24 14.28
N GLN A 250 -10.34 -12.88 14.94
CA GLN A 250 -10.13 -11.52 15.38
C GLN A 250 -10.04 -10.56 14.19
N LEU A 251 -9.28 -10.91 13.16
CA LEU A 251 -9.17 -10.12 11.94
C LEU A 251 -10.54 -9.88 11.30
N GLU A 252 -11.40 -10.90 11.20
CA GLU A 252 -12.75 -10.75 10.66
C GLU A 252 -13.61 -9.76 11.47
N LEU A 253 -13.52 -9.82 12.80
CA LEU A 253 -14.26 -8.91 13.69
C LEU A 253 -13.74 -7.47 13.58
N ASP A 254 -12.42 -7.30 13.54
CA ASP A 254 -11.81 -5.98 13.45
C ASP A 254 -12.00 -5.38 12.05
N LEU A 255 -11.97 -6.19 10.98
CA LEU A 255 -12.30 -5.78 9.62
C LEU A 255 -13.76 -5.31 9.50
N GLU A 256 -14.71 -6.05 10.08
CA GLU A 256 -16.14 -5.67 10.08
C GLU A 256 -16.38 -4.34 10.82
N LYS A 257 -15.55 -4.06 11.84
CA LYS A 257 -15.65 -2.85 12.65
C LYS A 257 -14.95 -1.64 12.02
N GLU A 258 -13.76 -1.84 11.47
CA GLU A 258 -12.87 -0.77 11.01
C GLU A 258 -12.95 -0.53 9.49
N GLY A 259 -13.40 -1.52 8.73
CA GLY A 259 -13.39 -1.52 7.28
C GLY A 259 -11.98 -1.75 6.70
N SER A 260 -11.88 -1.57 5.39
CA SER A 260 -10.67 -1.81 4.61
C SER A 260 -9.95 -0.52 4.19
N ASP A 261 -8.62 -0.55 4.18
CA ASP A 261 -7.77 0.49 3.59
C ASP A 261 -7.54 0.29 2.08
N LEU A 262 -7.96 -0.85 1.51
CA LEU A 262 -7.84 -1.12 0.09
C LEU A 262 -8.76 -0.18 -0.70
N ALA A 263 -8.16 0.83 -1.34
CA ALA A 263 -8.91 1.84 -2.09
C ALA A 263 -9.37 1.36 -3.47
N GLY A 264 -8.75 0.32 -4.01
CA GLY A 264 -9.07 -0.19 -5.33
C GLY A 264 -8.16 -1.32 -5.79
N VAL A 265 -8.51 -1.90 -6.93
CA VAL A 265 -7.77 -3.00 -7.57
C VAL A 265 -7.77 -2.82 -9.09
N ASN A 266 -6.76 -3.40 -9.75
CA ASN A 266 -6.83 -3.58 -11.19
C ASN A 266 -7.79 -4.73 -11.51
N ALA A 267 -8.72 -4.50 -12.44
CA ALA A 267 -9.68 -5.50 -12.85
C ALA A 267 -10.19 -5.23 -14.26
N ASP A 268 -10.48 -6.31 -14.96
CA ASP A 268 -11.16 -6.31 -16.24
C ASP A 268 -12.66 -6.17 -16.02
N PHE A 269 -13.23 -5.12 -16.62
CA PHE A 269 -14.67 -4.84 -16.55
C PHE A 269 -15.15 -4.14 -17.82
N THR A 270 -16.46 -4.22 -18.06
CA THR A 270 -17.17 -3.40 -19.04
C THR A 270 -18.42 -2.83 -18.40
N PHE A 271 -18.94 -1.73 -18.93
CA PHE A 271 -20.22 -1.19 -18.48
C PHE A 271 -21.07 -0.74 -19.67
N LYS A 272 -22.39 -0.71 -19.49
CA LYS A 272 -23.34 -0.15 -20.44
C LYS A 272 -24.43 0.64 -19.71
N GLU A 273 -24.92 1.71 -20.34
CA GLU A 273 -26.07 2.43 -19.82
C GLU A 273 -27.34 1.59 -19.96
N LEU A 274 -28.15 1.55 -18.90
CA LEU A 274 -29.48 0.97 -18.94
C LEU A 274 -30.52 2.07 -19.12
N ALA A 275 -31.40 1.90 -20.11
CA ALA A 275 -32.53 2.81 -20.29
C ALA A 275 -33.39 2.89 -19.02
N LYS A 276 -34.04 4.03 -18.81
CA LYS A 276 -34.89 4.24 -17.63
C LYS A 276 -35.98 3.17 -17.53
N GLY A 277 -35.94 2.38 -16.46
CA GLY A 277 -36.92 1.34 -16.19
C GLY A 277 -36.71 0.03 -16.94
N ALA A 278 -35.58 -0.18 -17.61
CA ALA A 278 -35.27 -1.39 -18.38
C ALA A 278 -35.45 -2.68 -17.57
N LEU A 279 -34.96 -2.70 -16.32
CA LEU A 279 -35.05 -3.88 -15.45
C LEU A 279 -36.48 -4.16 -14.97
N THR A 280 -37.30 -3.11 -14.78
CA THR A 280 -38.73 -3.24 -14.40
C THR A 280 -39.63 -3.73 -15.54
N VAL A 281 -39.25 -3.50 -16.79
CA VAL A 281 -40.00 -3.97 -17.97
C VAL A 281 -39.71 -5.45 -18.23
N ALA A 282 -38.46 -5.88 -18.06
CA ALA A 282 -38.06 -7.29 -18.19
C ALA A 282 -38.83 -8.23 -17.23
N ILE A 283 -39.03 -7.81 -15.97
CA ILE A 283 -39.82 -8.57 -14.98
C ILE A 283 -41.30 -8.75 -15.42
N LYS A 284 -41.85 -7.80 -16.19
CA LYS A 284 -43.22 -7.93 -16.73
C LYS A 284 -43.28 -8.80 -17.98
N GLN A 285 -42.16 -9.02 -18.66
CA GLN A 285 -42.06 -9.75 -19.92
C GLN A 285 -41.84 -11.26 -19.74
N GLU A 286 -41.45 -11.74 -18.56
CA GLU A 286 -41.34 -13.18 -18.23
C GLU A 286 -42.69 -13.95 -18.25
N VAL A 287 -43.79 -13.35 -18.72
CA VAL A 287 -45.13 -13.97 -18.83
C VAL A 287 -45.57 -14.23 -20.28
N LEU A 288 -44.79 -13.89 -21.31
CA LEU A 288 -45.18 -14.14 -22.72
C LEU A 288 -44.04 -14.74 -23.56
N ASP A 289 -44.43 -15.71 -24.40
CA ASP A 289 -43.65 -16.68 -25.17
C ASP A 289 -42.43 -16.13 -25.97
N PRO A 290 -41.40 -16.96 -26.21
CA PRO A 290 -40.08 -16.52 -26.67
C PRO A 290 -39.90 -16.68 -28.19
N GLU A 291 -40.41 -15.77 -29.01
CA GLU A 291 -40.00 -15.67 -30.42
C GLU A 291 -40.04 -14.22 -30.92
N GLU A 292 -39.21 -13.32 -30.37
CA GLU A 292 -38.93 -12.04 -31.02
C GLU A 292 -37.69 -11.33 -30.44
N ASP A 293 -36.49 -11.95 -30.46
CA ASP A 293 -35.27 -11.27 -29.97
C ASP A 293 -34.00 -11.58 -30.78
N LEU A 294 -34.09 -11.46 -32.11
CA LEU A 294 -32.92 -11.55 -33.01
C LEU A 294 -32.71 -10.31 -33.90
N SER A 295 -33.31 -9.16 -33.58
CA SER A 295 -33.20 -7.95 -34.43
C SER A 295 -32.87 -6.65 -33.69
N ARG A 296 -32.34 -6.69 -32.46
CA ARG A 296 -31.79 -5.51 -31.76
C ARG A 296 -30.31 -5.57 -31.39
N SER A 297 -29.58 -6.50 -32.01
CA SER A 297 -28.12 -6.42 -32.07
C SER A 297 -27.72 -5.44 -33.18
N ILE A 298 -26.71 -4.61 -32.91
CA ILE A 298 -26.17 -3.52 -33.73
C ILE A 298 -26.72 -2.12 -33.38
N SER A 299 -26.39 -1.67 -32.18
CA SER A 299 -25.92 -0.28 -31.97
C SER A 299 -24.87 -0.28 -30.85
N SER A 300 -23.80 -1.05 -31.07
CA SER A 300 -22.53 -0.87 -30.37
C SER A 300 -21.92 0.43 -30.91
N CYS A 301 -21.92 1.49 -30.10
CA CYS A 301 -21.39 2.78 -30.54
C CYS A 301 -19.86 2.74 -30.63
N ASN A 302 -19.38 2.64 -31.88
CA ASN A 302 -18.07 3.12 -32.34
C ASN A 302 -17.93 4.62 -32.03
N ILE A 303 -16.92 5.02 -31.24
CA ILE A 303 -16.52 6.43 -31.07
C ILE A 303 -14.98 6.48 -30.88
N ALA A 304 -14.29 7.32 -31.65
CA ALA A 304 -12.82 7.29 -31.82
C ALA A 304 -12.13 8.59 -31.36
N VAL A 305 -10.95 8.47 -30.70
CA VAL A 305 -9.94 9.53 -30.51
C VAL A 305 -8.52 8.94 -30.57
N LYS A 306 -7.56 9.75 -31.02
CA LYS A 306 -6.14 9.44 -31.22
C LYS A 306 -5.31 9.52 -29.93
N GLN A 307 -4.35 8.59 -29.85
CA GLN A 307 -3.28 8.40 -28.86
C GLN A 307 -2.43 9.65 -28.59
N GLU A 308 -1.94 9.74 -27.34
CA GLU A 308 -0.49 9.68 -27.06
C GLU A 308 -0.22 8.73 -25.88
N LEU A 309 0.80 7.88 -26.04
CA LEU A 309 1.20 6.82 -25.11
C LEU A 309 2.12 7.38 -24.04
N ASN A 310 1.94 6.94 -22.80
CA ASN A 310 3.04 6.67 -21.87
C ASN A 310 2.55 5.61 -20.87
N GLU A 311 3.21 4.45 -20.90
CA GLU A 311 3.10 3.43 -19.86
C GLU A 311 3.85 3.93 -18.62
N ASP A 312 3.20 3.93 -17.47
CA ASP A 312 3.88 3.51 -16.23
C ASP A 312 2.89 3.12 -15.13
N THR A 313 3.40 2.24 -14.28
CA THR A 313 2.67 1.33 -13.40
C THR A 313 2.25 2.03 -12.11
N LEU A 314 0.96 1.92 -11.73
CA LEU A 314 0.42 2.49 -10.50
C LEU A 314 0.08 1.38 -9.48
N GLU A 315 1.08 1.01 -8.70
CA GLU A 315 0.90 0.64 -7.29
C GLU A 315 1.04 1.94 -6.48
N ARG A 316 0.00 2.78 -6.45
CA ARG A 316 -0.08 3.92 -5.52
C ARG A 316 -1.30 3.76 -4.63
N SER A 317 -1.12 3.04 -3.53
CA SER A 317 -1.91 3.22 -2.32
C SER A 317 -1.30 4.38 -1.54
N SER A 318 -1.63 5.62 -1.93
CA SER A 318 -1.62 6.69 -0.94
C SER A 318 -2.68 6.29 0.07
N GLY A 319 -2.30 5.97 1.32
CA GLY A 319 -3.20 5.45 2.34
C GLY A 319 -4.52 6.23 2.41
N SER A 320 -5.57 5.69 1.77
CA SER A 320 -6.89 6.32 1.69
C SER A 320 -7.65 5.98 2.97
N THR A 321 -7.18 6.58 4.05
CA THR A 321 -8.00 6.87 5.22
C THR A 321 -8.88 8.10 4.96
N SER A 322 -8.62 8.87 3.89
CA SER A 322 -9.43 10.03 3.52
C SER A 322 -10.74 9.64 2.83
N SER A 323 -11.82 10.30 3.24
CA SER A 323 -13.13 10.29 2.58
C SER A 323 -13.14 11.01 1.23
N ASP A 324 -12.03 11.67 0.86
CA ASP A 324 -11.92 12.48 -0.34
C ASP A 324 -11.63 11.64 -1.57
N MET A 325 -12.31 11.94 -2.67
CA MET A 325 -12.07 11.33 -3.97
C MET A 325 -10.72 11.76 -4.56
N VAL A 326 -9.98 10.79 -5.09
CA VAL A 326 -8.74 11.03 -5.84
C VAL A 326 -8.93 10.51 -7.27
N ASN A 327 -8.43 11.26 -8.26
CA ASN A 327 -8.48 10.86 -9.66
C ASN A 327 -7.61 9.60 -9.87
N PRO A 328 -8.16 8.49 -10.43
CA PRO A 328 -7.41 7.25 -10.66
C PRO A 328 -6.43 7.31 -11.85
N PHE A 329 -6.43 8.39 -12.62
CA PHE A 329 -5.53 8.60 -13.76
C PHE A 329 -4.49 9.70 -13.49
N ASP A 330 -3.26 9.46 -13.94
CA ASP A 330 -2.12 10.39 -13.82
C ASP A 330 -2.14 11.52 -14.87
N ASN A 331 -3.15 11.56 -15.76
CA ASN A 331 -3.20 12.51 -16.86
C ASN A 331 -3.78 13.87 -16.41
N PRO A 332 -3.05 14.99 -16.56
CA PRO A 332 -3.52 16.32 -16.17
C PRO A 332 -4.70 16.85 -17.01
N ASN A 333 -5.00 16.23 -18.16
CA ASN A 333 -6.17 16.58 -18.96
C ASN A 333 -7.45 15.97 -18.37
N ILE A 334 -7.96 16.61 -17.31
CA ILE A 334 -9.25 16.26 -16.73
C ILE A 334 -10.34 16.72 -17.73
N PRO A 335 -11.17 15.79 -18.26
CA PRO A 335 -12.31 16.16 -19.09
C PRO A 335 -13.22 17.13 -18.33
N SER A 336 -13.73 18.16 -18.99
CA SER A 336 -14.50 19.22 -18.30
C SER A 336 -15.98 18.88 -18.11
N ARG A 337 -16.50 17.84 -18.78
CA ARG A 337 -17.93 17.57 -18.85
C ARG A 337 -18.29 16.22 -18.21
N VAL A 338 -19.22 16.27 -17.26
CA VAL A 338 -19.83 15.12 -16.60
C VAL A 338 -21.09 14.71 -17.34
N PHE A 339 -21.27 13.41 -17.58
CA PHE A 339 -22.43 12.83 -18.26
C PHE A 339 -23.20 11.93 -17.30
N PRO A 340 -24.40 12.32 -16.85
CA PRO A 340 -25.23 11.48 -15.99
C PRO A 340 -25.79 10.29 -16.78
N LEU A 341 -25.87 9.13 -16.15
CA LEU A 341 -26.50 7.93 -16.71
C LEU A 341 -27.83 7.65 -16.02
N THR A 342 -28.78 7.11 -16.77
CA THR A 342 -30.12 6.75 -16.26
C THR A 342 -30.16 5.41 -15.52
N GLY A 343 -29.17 4.56 -15.77
CA GLY A 343 -28.94 3.27 -15.12
C GLY A 343 -27.65 2.67 -15.62
N ILE A 344 -27.15 1.65 -14.95
CA ILE A 344 -25.87 1.04 -15.31
C ILE A 344 -25.90 -0.48 -15.13
N GLU A 345 -25.40 -1.17 -16.13
CA GLU A 345 -24.99 -2.56 -16.04
C GLU A 345 -23.47 -2.60 -16.07
N LEU A 346 -22.85 -3.22 -15.06
CA LEU A 346 -21.41 -3.41 -14.96
C LEU A 346 -21.11 -4.92 -14.98
N THR A 347 -20.30 -5.35 -15.94
CA THR A 347 -19.79 -6.71 -16.07
C THR A 347 -18.37 -6.76 -15.56
N LEU A 348 -18.09 -7.63 -14.59
CA LEU A 348 -16.79 -7.75 -13.93
C LEU A 348 -16.23 -9.17 -14.12
N ALA A 349 -14.94 -9.26 -14.40
CA ALA A 349 -14.27 -10.55 -14.56
C ALA A 349 -14.34 -11.41 -13.28
N PRO A 350 -14.44 -12.75 -13.39
CA PRO A 350 -14.65 -13.63 -12.24
C PRO A 350 -13.57 -13.51 -11.14
N TYR A 351 -12.31 -13.30 -11.52
CA TYR A 351 -11.21 -13.14 -10.56
C TYR A 351 -11.35 -11.91 -9.66
N ALA A 352 -12.05 -10.87 -10.14
CA ALA A 352 -12.27 -9.63 -9.42
C ALA A 352 -13.56 -9.65 -8.58
N ALA A 353 -14.45 -10.63 -8.79
CA ALA A 353 -15.74 -10.72 -8.11
C ALA A 353 -15.64 -10.73 -6.57
N LYS A 354 -14.58 -11.35 -6.02
CA LYS A 354 -14.31 -11.36 -4.57
C LYS A 354 -14.19 -9.96 -3.96
N PHE A 355 -13.79 -8.96 -4.76
CA PHE A 355 -13.64 -7.58 -4.30
C PHE A 355 -14.97 -6.81 -4.28
N LEU A 356 -16.07 -7.31 -4.86
CA LEU A 356 -17.38 -6.66 -4.73
C LEU A 356 -17.88 -6.68 -3.28
N MET A 357 -17.69 -7.81 -2.60
CA MET A 357 -18.00 -7.91 -1.16
C MET A 357 -17.18 -6.92 -0.35
N LEU A 358 -15.86 -6.89 -0.57
CA LEU A 358 -14.98 -5.95 0.12
C LEU A 358 -15.34 -4.50 -0.17
N ALA A 359 -15.59 -4.16 -1.44
CA ALA A 359 -15.97 -2.82 -1.84
C ALA A 359 -17.24 -2.35 -1.13
N VAL A 360 -18.29 -3.18 -1.07
CA VAL A 360 -19.55 -2.78 -0.44
C VAL A 360 -19.50 -2.86 1.08
N ARG A 361 -19.06 -4.00 1.63
CA ARG A 361 -19.05 -4.29 3.07
C ARG A 361 -18.00 -3.49 3.82
N ASP A 362 -16.77 -3.45 3.29
CA ASP A 362 -15.60 -2.96 4.03
C ASP A 362 -15.20 -1.53 3.63
N ARG A 363 -15.74 -0.99 2.52
CA ARG A 363 -15.49 0.40 2.09
C ARG A 363 -16.76 1.25 2.09
N ILE A 364 -17.76 0.92 1.27
CA ILE A 364 -18.96 1.77 1.13
C ILE A 364 -19.71 1.90 2.46
N ARG A 365 -19.91 0.80 3.18
CA ARG A 365 -20.53 0.83 4.52
C ARG A 365 -19.82 1.75 5.51
N HIS A 366 -18.50 1.89 5.37
CA HIS A 366 -17.65 2.74 6.21
C HIS A 366 -17.50 4.17 5.64
N GLY A 367 -18.32 4.55 4.67
CA GLY A 367 -18.33 5.91 4.11
C GLY A 367 -17.15 6.22 3.20
N ARG A 368 -16.52 5.19 2.61
CA ARG A 368 -15.35 5.30 1.73
C ARG A 368 -15.72 5.00 0.27
N HIS A 369 -14.75 5.16 -0.63
CA HIS A 369 -14.90 4.78 -2.05
C HIS A 369 -14.07 3.53 -2.39
N PHE A 370 -14.40 2.85 -3.49
CA PHE A 370 -13.59 1.73 -3.99
C PHE A 370 -13.51 1.74 -5.51
N THR A 371 -12.31 1.62 -6.08
CA THR A 371 -12.10 1.74 -7.53
C THR A 371 -11.64 0.43 -8.16
N PHE A 372 -12.32 0.01 -9.24
CA PHE A 372 -11.80 -0.97 -10.18
C PHE A 372 -11.17 -0.23 -11.36
N LYS A 373 -9.90 -0.51 -11.64
CA LYS A 373 -9.15 0.13 -12.74
C LYS A 373 -8.81 -0.88 -13.82
N ALA A 374 -9.20 -0.56 -15.05
CA ALA A 374 -8.76 -1.24 -16.27
C ALA A 374 -7.67 -0.39 -16.95
N GLN A 375 -7.12 -0.86 -18.06
CA GLN A 375 -6.03 -0.16 -18.78
C GLN A 375 -6.37 1.30 -19.13
N HIS A 376 -7.61 1.56 -19.57
CA HIS A 376 -8.04 2.87 -20.06
C HIS A 376 -9.29 3.41 -19.38
N MET A 377 -9.87 2.67 -18.43
CA MET A 377 -11.12 3.04 -17.75
C MET A 377 -11.02 2.78 -16.26
N ALA A 378 -11.81 3.50 -15.49
CA ALA A 378 -11.99 3.26 -14.06
C ALA A 378 -13.46 3.31 -13.71
N VAL A 379 -13.90 2.43 -12.81
CA VAL A 379 -15.22 2.51 -12.17
C VAL A 379 -15.02 2.63 -10.67
N THR A 380 -15.57 3.67 -10.07
CA THR A 380 -15.48 3.90 -8.63
C THR A 380 -16.86 3.81 -7.99
N PHE A 381 -16.97 2.95 -6.99
CA PHE A 381 -18.12 2.91 -6.09
C PHE A 381 -17.94 4.00 -5.04
N VAL A 382 -18.99 4.76 -4.78
CA VAL A 382 -18.97 5.96 -3.94
C VAL A 382 -20.02 5.81 -2.84
N ALA A 383 -19.64 6.04 -1.60
CA ALA A 383 -20.57 6.15 -0.48
C ALA A 383 -21.16 7.56 -0.37
N GLU A 384 -22.31 7.71 0.29
CA GLU A 384 -23.01 8.99 0.39
C GLU A 384 -22.24 10.10 1.13
N SER A 385 -21.29 9.72 1.99
CA SER A 385 -20.45 10.64 2.76
C SER A 385 -19.19 11.10 2.03
N VAL A 386 -18.88 10.49 0.87
CA VAL A 386 -17.66 10.81 0.12
C VAL A 386 -17.81 12.17 -0.55
N THR A 387 -16.81 13.03 -0.35
CA THR A 387 -16.73 14.40 -0.88
C THR A 387 -15.94 14.44 -2.18
N GLY A 388 -16.29 15.38 -3.07
CA GLY A 388 -15.60 15.57 -4.36
C GLY A 388 -16.01 14.57 -5.46
N SER A 389 -17.08 13.79 -5.27
CA SER A 389 -17.64 12.92 -6.32
C SER A 389 -18.42 13.71 -7.38
N ILE A 390 -18.53 13.14 -8.58
CA ILE A 390 -19.39 13.67 -9.66
C ILE A 390 -20.84 13.17 -9.56
N VAL A 391 -21.09 12.22 -8.66
CA VAL A 391 -22.39 11.61 -8.40
C VAL A 391 -23.00 12.08 -7.08
N ASN A 392 -24.33 12.05 -7.00
CA ASN A 392 -25.11 12.36 -5.82
C ASN A 392 -26.44 11.57 -5.83
N ARG A 393 -27.29 11.72 -4.81
CA ARG A 393 -28.54 10.94 -4.69
C ARG A 393 -29.52 11.15 -5.85
N GLN A 394 -29.48 12.31 -6.51
CA GLN A 394 -30.34 12.64 -7.65
C GLN A 394 -29.77 12.09 -8.97
N THR A 395 -28.45 12.09 -9.11
CA THR A 395 -27.71 11.54 -10.25
C THR A 395 -26.69 10.51 -9.76
N PRO A 396 -27.14 9.27 -9.45
CA PRO A 396 -26.30 8.27 -8.79
C PRO A 396 -25.25 7.65 -9.72
N TYR A 397 -25.38 7.80 -11.04
CA TYR A 397 -24.46 7.25 -12.02
C TYR A 397 -24.01 8.37 -12.94
N ALA A 398 -22.70 8.50 -13.14
CA ALA A 398 -22.16 9.47 -14.07
C ALA A 398 -20.79 9.07 -14.59
N VAL A 399 -20.43 9.63 -15.74
CA VAL A 399 -19.15 9.41 -16.43
C VAL A 399 -18.43 10.74 -16.63
N LEU A 400 -17.14 10.77 -16.32
CA LEU A 400 -16.21 11.86 -16.60
C LEU A 400 -15.07 11.32 -17.48
N GLY A 401 -15.18 11.49 -18.80
CA GLY A 401 -14.28 10.85 -19.77
C GLY A 401 -14.30 9.32 -19.64
N SER A 402 -13.18 8.72 -19.23
CA SER A 402 -13.07 7.28 -19.00
C SER A 402 -13.28 6.84 -17.55
N TRP A 403 -13.77 7.74 -16.70
CA TRP A 403 -14.02 7.48 -15.29
C TRP A 403 -15.52 7.43 -14.97
N VAL A 404 -16.01 6.25 -14.62
CA VAL A 404 -17.38 6.02 -14.16
C VAL A 404 -17.44 6.12 -12.65
N GLN A 405 -18.45 6.83 -12.11
CA GLN A 405 -18.76 6.80 -10.69
C GLN A 405 -20.18 6.25 -10.47
N ILE A 406 -20.31 5.38 -9.47
CA ILE A 406 -21.56 4.72 -9.07
C ILE A 406 -21.78 5.00 -7.59
N LEU A 407 -22.76 5.83 -7.27
CA LEU A 407 -23.20 6.04 -5.89
C LEU A 407 -23.99 4.82 -5.42
N ILE A 408 -23.55 4.22 -4.32
CA ILE A 408 -24.27 3.13 -3.64
C ILE A 408 -24.93 3.72 -2.38
N PRO A 409 -26.27 3.87 -2.35
CA PRO A 409 -26.97 4.42 -1.19
C PRO A 409 -26.83 3.52 0.05
N ASN A 410 -26.75 4.11 1.24
CA ASN A 410 -26.63 3.35 2.50
C ASN A 410 -27.75 2.32 2.70
N ARG A 411 -28.96 2.62 2.22
CA ARG A 411 -30.11 1.69 2.24
C ARG A 411 -29.97 0.46 1.36
N LEU A 412 -29.08 0.51 0.36
CA LEU A 412 -28.84 -0.58 -0.59
C LEU A 412 -27.75 -1.54 -0.08
N VAL A 413 -26.80 -1.03 0.71
CA VAL A 413 -25.63 -1.76 1.21
C VAL A 413 -26.00 -3.11 1.86
N PRO A 414 -26.96 -3.21 2.82
CA PRO A 414 -27.29 -4.51 3.43
C PRO A 414 -27.76 -5.55 2.40
N ARG A 415 -28.63 -5.15 1.46
CA ARG A 415 -29.15 -6.05 0.41
C ARG A 415 -28.07 -6.52 -0.55
N MET A 416 -27.10 -5.66 -0.86
CA MET A 416 -25.95 -6.04 -1.70
C MET A 416 -25.05 -7.03 -0.97
N VAL A 417 -24.77 -6.80 0.31
CA VAL A 417 -23.97 -7.71 1.14
C VAL A 417 -24.65 -9.09 1.23
N ASP A 418 -25.96 -9.15 1.43
CA ASP A 418 -26.72 -10.40 1.45
C ASP A 418 -26.65 -11.13 0.10
N SER A 419 -26.80 -10.39 -1.01
CA SER A 419 -26.77 -10.95 -2.37
C SER A 419 -25.40 -11.52 -2.74
N PHE A 420 -24.33 -10.85 -2.30
CA PHE A 420 -22.96 -11.21 -2.63
C PHE A 420 -22.32 -12.22 -1.68
N GLY A 421 -23.05 -12.73 -0.66
CA GLY A 421 -22.48 -13.62 0.36
C GLY A 421 -21.68 -14.81 -0.22
N GLU A 422 -22.16 -15.41 -1.31
CA GLU A 422 -21.48 -16.53 -1.98
C GLU A 422 -20.15 -16.15 -2.65
N LEU A 423 -19.93 -14.88 -3.01
CA LEU A 423 -18.70 -14.42 -3.66
C LEU A 423 -17.51 -14.33 -2.70
N SER A 424 -17.77 -14.24 -1.40
CA SER A 424 -16.72 -14.17 -0.38
C SER A 424 -16.13 -15.53 -0.01
N THR A 425 -16.86 -16.61 -0.27
CA THR A 425 -16.53 -17.97 0.19
C THR A 425 -16.03 -18.90 -0.91
N ARG A 426 -16.31 -18.56 -2.18
CA ARG A 426 -15.96 -19.39 -3.35
C ARG A 426 -14.72 -18.86 -4.06
N SER A 427 -13.84 -19.77 -4.49
CA SER A 427 -12.75 -19.42 -5.41
C SER A 427 -13.33 -19.03 -6.78
N ALA A 428 -12.64 -18.14 -7.51
CA ALA A 428 -13.10 -17.65 -8.81
C ALA A 428 -13.41 -18.80 -9.79
N ASP A 429 -12.59 -19.86 -9.76
CA ASP A 429 -12.75 -21.05 -10.63
C ASP A 429 -13.97 -21.91 -10.30
N SER A 430 -14.58 -21.71 -9.14
CA SER A 430 -15.78 -22.45 -8.70
C SER A 430 -17.08 -21.69 -8.95
N LEU A 431 -17.02 -20.46 -9.47
CA LEU A 431 -18.20 -19.65 -9.77
C LEU A 431 -18.89 -20.17 -11.03
N LYS A 432 -20.19 -20.47 -10.93
CA LYS A 432 -21.02 -20.84 -12.08
C LYS A 432 -21.46 -19.56 -12.80
N ILE A 433 -20.66 -19.12 -13.76
CA ILE A 433 -20.92 -17.91 -14.55
C ILE A 433 -21.87 -18.20 -15.75
N PRO A 434 -22.66 -17.20 -16.20
CA PRO A 434 -22.75 -15.84 -15.68
C PRO A 434 -23.56 -15.76 -14.38
N LEU A 435 -23.09 -14.97 -13.40
CA LEU A 435 -23.87 -14.61 -12.21
C LEU A 435 -24.43 -13.21 -12.39
N THR A 436 -25.74 -13.04 -12.13
CA THR A 436 -26.42 -11.75 -12.32
C THR A 436 -27.04 -11.28 -11.00
N TYR A 437 -26.78 -10.02 -10.66
CA TYR A 437 -27.35 -9.33 -9.51
C TYR A 437 -28.06 -8.06 -9.98
N GLU A 438 -29.33 -7.90 -9.62
CA GLU A 438 -30.17 -6.80 -10.10
C GLU A 438 -30.88 -6.08 -8.96
N TRP A 439 -30.89 -4.75 -9.04
CA TRP A 439 -31.67 -3.87 -8.17
C TRP A 439 -32.52 -2.94 -9.05
N PRO A 440 -33.68 -3.43 -9.54
CA PRO A 440 -34.53 -2.70 -10.48
C PRO A 440 -34.95 -1.31 -9.98
N GLU A 441 -35.17 -1.17 -8.67
CA GLU A 441 -35.52 0.10 -8.04
C GLU A 441 -34.41 1.16 -8.10
N GLN A 442 -33.19 0.76 -8.45
CA GLN A 442 -32.05 1.64 -8.66
C GLN A 442 -31.61 1.69 -10.13
N ASN A 443 -32.21 0.88 -11.01
CA ASN A 443 -31.73 0.67 -12.39
C ASN A 443 -30.24 0.26 -12.43
N LEU A 444 -29.84 -0.63 -11.51
CA LEU A 444 -28.48 -1.13 -11.34
C LEU A 444 -28.42 -2.64 -11.57
N LYS A 445 -27.47 -3.09 -12.38
CA LYS A 445 -27.21 -4.50 -12.66
C LYS A 445 -25.72 -4.80 -12.60
N PHE A 446 -25.36 -5.91 -11.96
CA PHE A 446 -24.01 -6.44 -11.99
C PHE A 446 -23.99 -7.84 -12.58
N ILE A 447 -23.01 -8.11 -13.43
CA ILE A 447 -22.79 -9.41 -14.06
C ILE A 447 -21.37 -9.87 -13.74
N ILE A 448 -21.22 -11.09 -13.25
CA ILE A 448 -19.91 -11.76 -13.17
C ILE A 448 -19.80 -12.69 -14.36
N ASP A 449 -18.98 -12.31 -15.32
CA ASP A 449 -18.71 -13.07 -16.54
C ASP A 449 -17.36 -12.62 -17.14
N ASN A 450 -16.82 -13.38 -18.08
CA ASN A 450 -15.60 -12.99 -18.80
C ASN A 450 -15.93 -11.85 -19.76
N PRO A 451 -15.39 -10.63 -19.55
CA PRO A 451 -15.65 -9.53 -20.47
C PRO A 451 -15.03 -9.87 -21.85
N PRO A 452 -15.70 -9.56 -22.97
CA PRO A 452 -15.17 -9.83 -24.29
C PRO A 452 -13.79 -9.17 -24.48
N PRO A 453 -12.77 -9.89 -24.97
CA PRO A 453 -11.42 -9.33 -25.19
C PRO A 453 -11.43 -8.07 -26.08
N GLU A 454 -12.38 -8.03 -27.01
CA GLU A 454 -12.61 -6.93 -27.95
C GLU A 454 -13.08 -5.64 -27.28
N LEU A 455 -13.72 -5.72 -26.10
CA LEU A 455 -14.20 -4.58 -25.32
C LEU A 455 -13.19 -4.14 -24.25
N LEU A 456 -12.31 -5.03 -23.80
CA LEU A 456 -11.26 -4.71 -22.81
C LEU A 456 -10.17 -3.79 -23.37
N ASN A 457 -9.90 -3.89 -24.68
CA ASN A 457 -8.91 -3.08 -25.39
C ASN A 457 -9.47 -1.77 -25.98
N GLN A 458 -10.76 -1.47 -25.76
CA GLN A 458 -11.34 -0.22 -26.24
C GLN A 458 -10.95 0.93 -25.31
N GLN A 459 -10.39 2.00 -25.88
CA GLN A 459 -10.18 3.25 -25.15
C GLN A 459 -11.55 3.80 -24.74
N GLY A 460 -11.66 4.26 -23.48
CA GLY A 460 -12.91 4.70 -22.86
C GLY A 460 -13.67 5.77 -23.65
N PRO A 461 -14.93 6.08 -23.26
CA PRO A 461 -15.80 6.90 -24.09
C PRO A 461 -15.28 8.33 -24.22
N ILE A 462 -15.24 8.82 -25.46
CA ILE A 462 -15.06 10.23 -25.76
C ILE A 462 -16.44 10.86 -25.81
N LEU A 463 -16.66 11.82 -24.91
CA LEU A 463 -17.95 12.49 -24.78
C LEU A 463 -17.81 13.93 -25.34
N ALA A 464 -18.75 14.32 -26.21
CA ALA A 464 -18.78 15.61 -26.90
C ALA A 464 -19.21 16.79 -26.01
#